data_AF-A0A822D7H4-F1
#
_entry.id   AF-A0A822D7H4-F1
#
_cell.length_a   1.000
_cell.length_b   1.000
_cell.length_c   1.000
_cell.angle_alpha   90.00
_cell.angle_beta   90.00
_cell.angle_gamma   90.00
#
_symmetry.space_group_name_H-M   'P 1'
#
loop_
_entity.id
_entity.type
_entity.pdbx_description
1 polymer ?
#
loop_
_entity_poly.entity_id
_entity_poly.type
_entity_poly.pdbx_seq_one_letter_code
_entity_poly.pdbx_strand_id
1 'polypeptide(L)'
;MIYGHFPVDSQWQLLEHPLTMKQSLMLPRTHEEFFELNLNIVSPVYTHNIALETGQSYGEVLIATPINDVELSGSLRDKSNTKIEGGDFVYFDRDQNLWRCRFAPQKA
;
A
#
# COMPACT_ATOMS: atom_id res chain seq x y z
N MET A 1 6.85 -9.57 -8.34
CA MET A 1 7.89 -10.18 -7.50
C MET A 1 7.33 -10.29 -6.10
N ILE A 2 7.18 -11.52 -5.61
CA ILE A 2 6.82 -11.79 -4.21
C ILE A 2 8.12 -11.61 -3.42
N TYR A 3 8.28 -10.48 -2.73
CA TYR A 3 9.48 -10.17 -1.93
C TYR A 3 9.49 -10.92 -0.59
N GLY A 4 9.28 -12.24 -0.61
CA GLY A 4 9.30 -13.05 0.62
C GLY A 4 10.69 -13.12 1.27
N HIS A 5 11.77 -12.95 0.48
CA HIS A 5 13.14 -13.05 0.95
C HIS A 5 14.03 -11.99 0.30
N PHE A 6 14.77 -11.25 1.14
CA PHE A 6 15.84 -10.35 0.68
C PHE A 6 17.01 -11.21 0.15
N PRO A 7 17.52 -10.96 -1.07
CA PRO A 7 18.56 -11.81 -1.64
C PRO A 7 19.88 -11.65 -0.88
N VAL A 8 20.64 -12.74 -0.78
CA VAL A 8 21.97 -12.73 -0.15
C VAL A 8 22.95 -11.87 -0.96
N ASP A 9 22.80 -11.86 -2.29
CA ASP A 9 23.54 -11.00 -3.20
C ASP A 9 22.66 -9.85 -3.69
N SER A 10 23.11 -8.61 -3.46
CA SER A 10 22.45 -7.39 -3.94
C SER A 10 22.30 -7.32 -5.46
N GLN A 11 23.17 -7.98 -6.24
CA GLN A 11 23.12 -8.00 -7.70
C GLN A 11 21.95 -8.83 -8.24
N TRP A 12 21.33 -9.68 -7.41
CA TRP A 12 20.16 -10.49 -7.82
C TRP A 12 18.83 -9.76 -7.67
N GLN A 13 18.85 -8.50 -7.22
CA GLN A 13 17.67 -7.66 -7.24
C GLN A 13 17.37 -7.24 -8.67
N LEU A 14 16.24 -7.68 -9.22
CA LEU A 14 15.75 -7.26 -10.54
C LEU A 14 15.04 -5.90 -10.49
N LEU A 15 15.37 -5.08 -9.50
CA LEU A 15 14.82 -3.75 -9.31
C LEU A 15 15.68 -2.73 -10.05
N GLU A 16 15.04 -1.76 -10.71
CA GLU A 16 15.76 -0.60 -11.28
C GLU A 16 16.58 0.14 -10.21
N HIS A 17 16.04 0.19 -8.99
CA HIS A 17 16.68 0.75 -7.81
C HIS A 17 16.79 -0.33 -6.73
N PRO A 18 17.98 -0.94 -6.54
CA PRO A 18 18.18 -1.95 -5.52
C PRO A 18 17.85 -1.41 -4.12
N LEU A 19 17.08 -2.18 -3.36
CA LEU A 19 16.72 -1.88 -1.99
C LEU A 19 17.80 -2.38 -1.03
N THR A 20 17.99 -1.65 0.06
CA THR A 20 18.72 -2.14 1.23
C THR A 20 17.84 -3.07 2.06
N MET A 21 18.46 -3.91 2.90
CA MET A 21 17.73 -4.79 3.84
C MET A 21 16.79 -4.00 4.76
N LYS A 22 17.19 -2.79 5.18
CA LYS A 22 16.33 -1.92 5.98
C LYS A 22 15.08 -1.51 5.20
N GLN A 23 15.22 -1.14 3.94
CA GLN A 23 14.09 -0.76 3.09
C GLN A 23 13.18 -1.95 2.78
N SER A 24 13.74 -3.15 2.56
CA SER A 24 12.93 -4.35 2.33
C SER A 24 12.05 -4.70 3.52
N LEU A 25 12.55 -4.53 4.75
CA LEU A 25 11.78 -4.72 5.98
C LEU A 25 10.70 -3.65 6.19
N MET A 26 10.83 -2.50 5.54
CA MET A 26 9.85 -1.43 5.61
C MET A 26 8.72 -1.60 4.59
N LEU A 27 8.86 -2.47 3.59
CA LEU A 27 7.81 -2.66 2.57
C LEU A 27 6.49 -3.14 3.18
N PRO A 28 5.35 -2.72 2.62
CA PRO A 28 4.06 -3.29 2.99
C PRO A 28 4.03 -4.78 2.65
N ARG A 29 3.33 -5.55 3.48
CA ARG A 29 3.04 -6.95 3.15
C ARG A 29 1.99 -6.97 2.05
N THR A 30 2.33 -7.59 0.93
CA THR A 30 1.43 -7.74 -0.22
C THR A 30 1.13 -9.23 -0.47
N HIS A 31 -0.05 -9.50 -1.00
CA HIS A 31 -0.42 -10.83 -1.50
C HIS A 31 0.13 -11.05 -2.93
N GLU A 32 0.14 -12.28 -3.43
CA GLU A 32 0.63 -12.59 -4.79
C GLU A 32 -0.19 -11.91 -5.89
N GLU A 33 -1.50 -11.75 -5.68
CA GLU A 33 -2.42 -11.03 -6.58
C GLU A 33 -1.97 -9.59 -6.86
N PHE A 34 -1.28 -8.96 -5.91
CA PHE A 34 -0.73 -7.60 -6.09
C PHE A 34 0.25 -7.56 -7.26
N PHE A 35 1.00 -8.65 -7.46
CA PHE A 35 1.89 -8.81 -8.60
C PHE A 35 1.17 -9.28 -9.86
N GLU A 36 0.27 -10.26 -9.75
CA GLU A 36 -0.47 -10.81 -10.90
C GLU A 36 -1.31 -9.75 -11.62
N LEU A 37 -1.96 -8.89 -10.84
CA LEU A 37 -2.74 -7.75 -11.36
C LEU A 37 -1.88 -6.51 -11.65
N ASN A 38 -0.56 -6.63 -11.46
CA ASN A 38 0.43 -5.57 -11.67
C ASN A 38 0.05 -4.26 -10.95
N LEU A 39 -0.42 -4.37 -9.71
CA LEU A 39 -0.77 -3.22 -8.88
C LEU A 39 0.51 -2.52 -8.43
N ASN A 40 0.51 -1.19 -8.47
CA ASN A 40 1.65 -0.40 -8.04
C ASN A 40 1.25 0.60 -6.95
N ILE A 41 1.90 0.54 -5.79
CA ILE A 41 1.70 1.52 -4.71
C ILE A 41 2.48 2.78 -5.08
N VAL A 42 1.75 3.82 -5.47
CA VAL A 42 2.31 5.13 -5.84
C VAL A 42 2.62 5.97 -4.60
N SER A 43 1.85 5.81 -3.52
CA SER A 43 2.13 6.47 -2.26
C SER A 43 1.46 5.71 -1.10
N PRO A 44 2.13 5.54 0.06
CA PRO A 44 3.53 5.86 0.30
C PRO A 44 4.45 4.79 -0.32
N VAL A 45 5.57 5.22 -0.92
CA VAL A 45 6.50 4.29 -1.58
C VAL A 45 7.47 3.68 -0.57
N TYR A 46 7.73 2.39 -0.68
CA TYR A 46 8.72 1.64 0.10
C TYR A 46 8.53 1.66 1.64
N THR A 47 7.31 1.93 2.13
CA THR A 47 7.02 1.93 3.57
C THR A 47 5.61 1.40 3.85
N HIS A 48 5.45 0.66 4.96
CA HIS A 48 4.16 0.26 5.53
C HIS A 48 3.62 1.29 6.53
N ASN A 49 4.40 2.32 6.86
CA ASN A 49 3.99 3.37 7.79
C ASN A 49 3.45 4.57 7.01
N ILE A 50 2.30 5.06 7.46
CA ILE A 50 1.71 6.33 7.02
C ILE A 50 1.81 7.29 8.20
N ALA A 51 2.55 8.38 8.03
CA ALA A 51 2.58 9.46 9.00
C ALA A 51 1.36 10.35 8.76
N LEU A 52 0.61 10.65 9.83
CA LEU A 52 -0.47 11.63 9.80
C LEU A 52 0.10 12.98 10.23
N GLU A 53 0.09 13.95 9.33
CA GLU A 53 0.54 15.30 9.66
C GLU A 53 -0.44 16.02 10.59
N THR A 54 0.01 17.11 11.21
CA THR A 54 -0.85 17.89 12.10
C THR A 54 -2.02 18.47 11.32
N GLY A 55 -3.25 18.11 11.71
CA GLY A 55 -4.48 18.51 11.02
C GLY A 55 -4.98 17.50 10.00
N GLN A 56 -4.22 16.45 9.70
CA GLN A 56 -4.66 15.37 8.82
C GLN A 56 -5.51 14.35 9.59
N SER A 57 -6.72 14.06 9.09
CA SER A 57 -7.67 13.15 9.74
C SER A 57 -7.67 11.73 9.19
N TYR A 58 -6.91 11.46 8.13
CA TYR A 58 -6.85 10.16 7.47
C TYR A 58 -5.48 9.91 6.83
N GLY A 59 -5.06 8.65 6.81
CA GLY A 59 -3.97 8.18 5.98
C GLY A 59 -4.47 7.90 4.57
N GLU A 60 -3.65 8.16 3.55
CA GLU A 60 -3.99 7.87 2.16
C GLU A 60 -2.95 6.92 1.55
N VAL A 61 -3.43 5.90 0.85
CA VAL A 61 -2.64 5.05 -0.03
C VAL A 61 -3.14 5.24 -1.45
N LEU A 62 -2.22 5.51 -2.37
CA LEU A 62 -2.49 5.65 -3.80
C LEU A 62 -2.00 4.39 -4.52
N ILE A 63 -2.88 3.75 -5.27
CA ILE A 63 -2.58 2.52 -6.02
C ILE A 63 -2.91 2.73 -7.49
N ALA A 64 -1.94 2.50 -8.36
CA ALA A 64 -2.14 2.44 -9.79
C ALA A 64 -2.47 1.00 -10.21
N THR A 65 -3.47 0.87 -11.10
CA THR A 65 -3.89 -0.40 -11.68
C THR A 65 -3.79 -0.29 -13.20
N PRO A 66 -2.98 -1.12 -13.87
CA PRO A 66 -2.79 -1.05 -15.32
C PRO A 66 -3.95 -1.67 -16.10
N ILE A 67 -4.81 -2.44 -15.42
CA ILE A 67 -5.96 -3.13 -16.00
C ILE A 67 -7.22 -2.41 -15.53
N ASN A 68 -8.13 -2.09 -16.45
CA ASN A 68 -9.38 -1.37 -16.16
C ASN A 68 -10.42 -2.22 -15.41
N ASP A 69 -10.22 -3.54 -15.34
CA ASP A 69 -11.15 -4.51 -14.75
C ASP A 69 -10.78 -4.87 -13.29
N VAL A 70 -9.96 -4.04 -12.63
CA VAL A 70 -9.59 -4.22 -11.22
C VAL A 70 -10.38 -3.27 -10.35
N GLU A 71 -11.16 -3.82 -9.41
CA GLU A 71 -11.84 -3.08 -8.35
C GLU A 71 -11.10 -3.27 -7.03
N LEU A 72 -10.82 -2.17 -6.32
CA LEU A 72 -10.19 -2.23 -5.00
C LEU A 72 -11.20 -1.91 -3.91
N SER A 73 -11.12 -2.66 -2.82
CA SER A 73 -11.81 -2.38 -1.56
C SER A 73 -10.79 -2.35 -0.41
N GLY A 74 -11.14 -1.65 0.67
CA GLY A 74 -10.29 -1.50 1.84
C GLY A 74 -11.06 -1.82 3.10
N SER A 75 -10.34 -2.10 4.19
CA SER A 75 -10.93 -2.22 5.52
C SER A 75 -9.92 -1.77 6.55
N LEU A 76 -10.33 -0.82 7.41
CA LEU A 76 -9.53 -0.46 8.57
C LEU A 76 -9.85 -1.39 9.75
N ARG A 77 -8.81 -1.91 10.41
CA ARG A 77 -8.94 -2.77 11.60
C ARG A 77 -8.08 -2.26 12.75
N ASP A 78 -8.55 -2.44 13.98
CA ASP A 78 -7.79 -2.13 15.18
C ASP A 78 -6.75 -3.22 15.52
N LYS A 79 -6.03 -3.04 16.64
CA LYS A 79 -5.02 -4.01 17.13
C LYS A 79 -5.62 -5.36 17.53
N SER A 80 -6.92 -5.41 17.80
CA SER A 80 -7.68 -6.63 18.11
C SER A 80 -8.26 -7.29 16.85
N ASN A 81 -7.90 -6.78 15.66
CA ASN A 81 -8.40 -7.21 14.35
C ASN A 81 -9.90 -6.92 14.12
N THR A 82 -10.49 -6.05 14.93
CA THR A 82 -11.88 -5.60 14.81
C THR A 82 -11.99 -4.57 13.70
N LYS A 83 -12.95 -4.74 12.79
CA LYS A 83 -13.22 -3.75 11.74
C LYS A 83 -13.75 -2.45 12.35
N ILE A 84 -13.19 -1.33 11.91
CA ILE A 84 -13.66 0.01 12.25
C ILE A 84 -14.65 0.43 11.17
N GLU A 85 -15.94 0.37 11.48
CA GLU A 85 -17.00 0.77 10.53
C GLU A 85 -16.88 2.26 10.18
N GLY A 86 -16.94 2.57 8.88
CA GLY A 86 -16.71 3.92 8.36
C GLY A 86 -15.26 4.41 8.46
N GLY A 87 -14.32 3.54 8.85
CA GLY A 87 -12.90 3.85 8.97
C GLY A 87 -12.12 3.82 7.65
N ASP A 88 -12.74 3.33 6.58
CA ASP A 88 -12.16 3.22 5.25
C ASP A 88 -13.03 3.91 4.19
N PHE A 89 -12.38 4.49 3.19
CA PHE A 89 -13.02 5.09 2.03
C PHE A 89 -12.13 4.88 0.80
N VAL A 90 -12.55 3.96 -0.08
CA VAL A 90 -11.80 3.57 -1.27
C VAL A 90 -12.59 3.93 -2.51
N TYR A 91 -11.96 4.64 -3.44
CA TYR A 91 -12.58 5.02 -4.71
C TYR A 91 -11.55 5.22 -5.82
N PHE A 92 -12.01 5.13 -7.06
CA PHE A 92 -11.19 5.39 -8.22
C PHE A 92 -11.27 6.86 -8.63
N ASP A 93 -10.13 7.55 -8.61
CA ASP A 93 -9.95 8.91 -9.11
C ASP A 93 -9.61 8.84 -10.61
N ARG A 94 -10.62 9.15 -11.44
CA ARG A 94 -10.49 9.10 -12.91
C ARG A 94 -9.57 10.17 -13.48
N ASP A 95 -9.43 11.31 -12.80
CA ASP A 95 -8.61 12.41 -13.28
C ASP A 95 -7.11 12.07 -13.12
N GLN A 96 -6.77 11.35 -12.06
CA GLN A 96 -5.40 10.89 -11.80
C GLN A 96 -5.13 9.46 -12.28
N ASN A 97 -6.16 8.71 -12.67
CA ASN A 97 -6.09 7.29 -13.00
C ASN A 97 -5.50 6.46 -11.84
N LEU A 98 -5.96 6.73 -10.62
CA LEU A 98 -5.46 6.11 -9.39
C LEU A 98 -6.61 5.71 -8.47
N TRP A 99 -6.44 4.59 -7.79
CA TRP A 99 -7.24 4.26 -6.62
C TRP A 99 -6.75 5.06 -5.42
N ARG A 100 -7.68 5.74 -4.76
CA ARG A 100 -7.46 6.45 -3.49
C ARG A 100 -8.05 5.61 -2.38
N CYS A 101 -7.19 5.10 -1.51
CA CYS A 101 -7.57 4.33 -0.33
C CYS A 101 -7.32 5.18 0.91
N ARG A 102 -8.38 5.75 1.50
CA ARG A 102 -8.29 6.58 2.69
C ARG A 102 -8.71 5.79 3.91
N PHE A 103 -7.95 5.95 4.99
CA PHE A 103 -8.20 5.27 6.25
C PHE A 103 -8.17 6.28 7.39
N ALA A 104 -9.31 6.47 8.05
CA ALA A 104 -9.48 7.36 9.18
C ALA A 104 -9.52 6.51 10.46
N PRO A 105 -8.43 6.44 11.25
CA PRO A 105 -8.51 5.86 12.58
C PRO A 105 -9.53 6.64 13.40
N GLN A 106 -10.38 5.95 14.15
CA GLN A 106 -11.29 6.63 15.09
C GLN A 106 -10.46 7.57 15.96
N LYS A 107 -10.95 8.81 16.13
CA LYS A 107 -10.36 9.74 17.10
C LYS A 107 -10.42 9.05 18.47
N ALA A 108 -9.25 8.79 19.04
CA ALA A 108 -9.12 8.37 20.43
C ALA A 108 -9.61 9.48 21.37
#